data_AF-A0A554N7Y7-F1
#
_entry.id   AF-A0A554N7Y7-F1
#
_cell.length_a   1.000
_cell.length_b   1.000
_cell.length_c   1.000
_cell.angle_alpha   90.00
_cell.angle_beta   90.00
_cell.angle_gamma   90.00
#
_symmetry.space_group_name_H-M   'P 1'
#
loop_
_entity.id
_entity.type
_entity.pdbx_description
1 polymer ?
#
loop_
_entity_poly.entity_id
_entity_poly.type
_entity_poly.pdbx_seq_one_letter_code
_entity_poly.pdbx_strand_id
1 'polypeptide(L)'
;MPFSASWHTLLDELDDLPDGATLITPLSHDRFHVSDVQEQRVIIEFLDRDIDETRPLQRDQFETLYRRITDEPDGFDLDRLPPDADPYPAVLSLHPRFEIDEDQGVIGETEAPTTSQLLDSGDEAETPEEERTEPDLDVYADALLLIDALERHEVEVLEDIETDALVNLYTLLSDVQRNANDLRQDVADVLLNRLHHDRPISGSFGSVQRTTRRNRSLRDENEVLETLEDAGVDPERVMGVDRHKVDDALDVTELSEGDVYEIEESEYVRKAEVDKERKETRLQGLKDQLAAAEGDEPEELRREIEELEDRIEELTEFKSGSEFHTRAGGEP
;
A
#
# COMPACT_ATOMS: atom_id res chain seq x y z
N MET A 1 -14.79 31.18 10.86
CA MET A 1 -14.46 32.48 10.20
C MET A 1 -15.60 32.90 9.26
N PRO A 2 -15.64 34.09 8.64
CA PRO A 2 -16.57 34.32 7.52
C PRO A 2 -16.11 33.54 6.28
N PHE A 3 -17.04 32.93 5.52
CA PHE A 3 -16.73 32.17 4.31
C PHE A 3 -15.87 32.96 3.32
N SER A 4 -16.12 34.28 3.18
CA SER A 4 -15.32 35.12 2.28
C SER A 4 -13.83 35.12 2.63
N ALA A 5 -13.44 35.11 3.91
CA ALA A 5 -12.02 35.06 4.28
C ALA A 5 -11.42 33.69 3.97
N SER A 6 -12.12 32.61 4.31
CA SER A 6 -11.69 31.24 4.00
C SER A 6 -11.60 30.97 2.49
N TRP A 7 -12.50 31.57 1.70
CA TRP A 7 -12.46 31.49 0.24
C TRP A 7 -11.21 32.14 -0.34
N HIS A 8 -10.80 33.33 0.12
CA HIS A 8 -9.56 33.95 -0.38
C HIS A 8 -8.34 33.15 0.03
N THR A 9 -8.28 32.63 1.27
CA THR A 9 -7.20 31.72 1.67
C THR A 9 -7.16 30.48 0.78
N LEU A 10 -8.31 29.88 0.45
CA LEU A 10 -8.34 28.74 -0.47
C LEU A 10 -7.85 29.11 -1.88
N LEU A 11 -8.20 30.31 -2.38
CA LEU A 11 -7.68 30.78 -3.68
C LEU A 11 -6.16 31.01 -3.64
N ASP A 12 -5.64 31.56 -2.54
CA ASP A 12 -4.19 31.76 -2.36
C ASP A 12 -3.45 30.39 -2.38
N GLU A 13 -3.96 29.38 -1.65
CA GLU A 13 -3.39 28.02 -1.66
C GLU A 13 -3.49 27.35 -3.04
N LEU A 14 -4.57 27.63 -3.78
CA LEU A 14 -4.75 27.11 -5.14
C LEU A 14 -3.81 27.78 -6.16
N ASP A 15 -3.49 29.07 -5.99
CA ASP A 15 -2.54 29.78 -6.83
C ASP A 15 -1.09 29.38 -6.52
N ASP A 16 -0.80 28.93 -5.30
CA ASP A 16 0.50 28.41 -4.86
C ASP A 16 0.70 26.91 -5.21
N LEU A 17 -0.29 26.24 -5.80
CA LEU A 17 -0.17 24.85 -6.25
C LEU A 17 0.89 24.71 -7.36
N PRO A 18 1.76 23.68 -7.30
CA PRO A 18 2.67 23.35 -8.38
C PRO A 18 1.93 23.07 -9.69
N ASP A 19 2.50 23.52 -10.82
CA ASP A 19 2.01 23.18 -12.15
C ASP A 19 1.98 21.65 -12.33
N GLY A 20 0.78 21.07 -12.48
CA GLY A 20 0.59 19.62 -12.60
C GLY A 20 0.30 18.88 -11.28
N ALA A 21 0.04 19.59 -10.19
CA ALA A 21 -0.46 18.99 -8.97
C ALA A 21 -1.75 18.19 -9.23
N THR A 22 -1.75 16.93 -8.81
CA THR A 22 -2.89 16.02 -8.97
C THR A 22 -3.64 15.90 -7.66
N LEU A 23 -4.95 16.11 -7.69
CA LEU A 23 -5.87 15.95 -6.58
C LEU A 23 -6.74 14.72 -6.83
N ILE A 24 -7.16 14.07 -5.75
CA ILE A 24 -8.01 12.88 -5.78
C ILE A 24 -9.33 13.21 -5.10
N THR A 25 -10.45 12.88 -5.73
CA THR A 25 -11.77 13.04 -5.09
C THR A 25 -11.98 11.99 -3.98
N PRO A 26 -12.56 12.34 -2.83
CA PRO A 26 -12.62 11.42 -1.69
C PRO A 26 -13.59 10.24 -1.86
N LEU A 27 -14.69 10.38 -2.62
CA LEU A 27 -15.66 9.28 -2.80
C LEU A 27 -15.42 8.46 -4.07
N SER A 28 -15.10 9.11 -5.18
CA SER A 28 -14.90 8.47 -6.48
C SER A 28 -13.44 8.18 -6.81
N HIS A 29 -12.49 8.75 -6.07
CA HIS A 29 -11.05 8.62 -6.31
C HIS A 29 -10.64 8.98 -7.75
N ASP A 30 -11.41 9.86 -8.40
CA ASP A 30 -11.05 10.36 -9.72
C ASP A 30 -9.88 11.33 -9.54
N ARG A 31 -8.82 11.13 -10.34
CA ARG A 31 -7.70 12.07 -10.37
C ARG A 31 -8.07 13.27 -11.23
N PHE A 32 -7.77 14.46 -10.74
CA PHE A 32 -7.95 15.69 -11.49
C PHE A 32 -6.86 16.69 -11.16
N HIS A 33 -6.62 17.64 -12.06
CA HIS A 33 -5.77 18.79 -11.76
C HIS A 33 -6.61 20.07 -11.81
N VAL A 34 -6.14 21.11 -11.14
CA VAL A 34 -6.73 22.45 -11.23
C VAL A 34 -6.13 23.14 -12.45
N SER A 35 -6.96 23.45 -13.45
CA SER A 35 -6.50 24.05 -14.70
C SER A 35 -6.60 25.58 -14.72
N ASP A 36 -7.53 26.15 -13.94
CA ASP A 36 -7.70 27.60 -13.85
C ASP A 36 -8.43 28.00 -12.55
N VAL A 37 -7.97 29.05 -11.90
CA VAL A 37 -8.52 29.55 -10.63
C VAL A 37 -9.14 30.94 -10.87
N GLN A 38 -10.40 31.13 -10.47
CA GLN A 38 -11.12 32.40 -10.62
C GLN A 38 -11.84 32.76 -9.33
N GLU A 39 -12.10 34.06 -9.13
CA GLU A 39 -12.77 34.58 -7.93
C GLU A 39 -14.14 33.92 -7.66
N GLN A 40 -14.85 33.49 -8.71
CA GLN A 40 -16.20 32.91 -8.63
C GLN A 40 -16.26 31.40 -8.90
N ARG A 41 -15.16 30.78 -9.35
CA ARG A 41 -15.12 29.35 -9.68
C ARG A 41 -13.69 28.83 -9.81
N VAL A 42 -13.52 27.54 -9.59
CA VAL A 42 -12.27 26.80 -9.87
C VAL A 42 -12.55 25.84 -11.04
N ILE A 43 -11.70 25.80 -12.05
CA ILE A 43 -11.82 24.87 -13.17
C ILE A 43 -10.90 23.69 -12.90
N ILE A 44 -11.47 22.49 -12.95
CA ILE A 44 -10.74 21.23 -12.79
C ILE A 44 -10.81 20.43 -14.09
N GLU A 45 -9.81 19.57 -14.28
CA GLU A 45 -9.76 18.64 -15.40
C GLU A 45 -9.43 17.23 -14.90
N PHE A 46 -10.35 16.28 -15.15
CA PHE A 46 -10.22 14.88 -14.77
C PHE A 46 -9.30 14.13 -15.72
N LEU A 47 -8.38 13.34 -15.16
CA LEU A 47 -7.41 12.54 -15.90
C LEU A 47 -7.95 11.17 -16.31
N ASP A 48 -8.94 10.65 -15.56
CA ASP A 48 -9.44 9.28 -15.70
C ASP A 48 -10.80 9.19 -16.42
N ARG A 49 -11.29 10.29 -17.02
CA ARG A 49 -12.62 10.36 -17.66
C ARG A 49 -12.54 10.83 -19.12
N ASP A 50 -13.05 10.00 -20.04
CA ASP A 50 -13.16 10.35 -21.47
C ASP A 50 -14.37 11.26 -21.82
N ILE A 51 -15.23 11.57 -20.83
CA ILE A 51 -16.45 12.38 -21.00
C ILE A 51 -16.51 13.40 -19.84
N ASP A 52 -16.80 14.66 -20.17
CA ASP A 52 -16.80 15.80 -19.23
C ASP A 52 -15.45 15.98 -18.51
N GLU A 53 -14.35 15.88 -19.28
CA GLU A 53 -12.96 16.08 -18.85
C GLU A 53 -12.79 17.35 -18.03
N THR A 54 -13.32 18.48 -18.50
CA THR A 54 -13.20 19.78 -17.81
C THR A 54 -14.49 20.19 -17.11
N ARG A 55 -14.39 20.61 -15.84
CA ARG A 55 -15.55 20.97 -15.03
C ARG A 55 -15.34 22.22 -14.16
N PRO A 56 -16.29 23.18 -14.16
CA PRO A 56 -16.23 24.33 -13.26
C PRO A 56 -16.89 24.05 -11.91
N LEU A 57 -16.15 24.24 -10.82
CA LEU A 57 -16.61 24.21 -9.44
C LEU A 57 -16.99 25.62 -8.98
N GLN A 58 -18.28 25.84 -8.76
CA GLN A 58 -18.83 27.15 -8.40
C GLN A 58 -18.60 27.54 -6.93
N ARG A 59 -18.22 28.79 -6.66
CA ARG A 59 -18.04 29.36 -5.32
C ARG A 59 -19.25 29.15 -4.39
N ASP A 60 -20.47 29.28 -4.90
CA ASP A 60 -21.70 29.13 -4.09
C ASP A 60 -21.85 27.72 -3.49
N GLN A 61 -21.31 26.70 -4.17
CA GLN A 61 -21.32 25.32 -3.69
C GLN A 61 -20.27 25.11 -2.59
N PHE A 62 -19.10 25.74 -2.71
CA PHE A 62 -18.13 25.80 -1.61
C PHE A 62 -18.71 26.51 -0.38
N GLU A 63 -19.45 27.60 -0.57
CA GLU A 63 -20.12 28.29 0.55
C GLU A 63 -21.15 27.39 1.24
N THR A 64 -21.88 26.60 0.45
CA THR A 64 -22.87 25.66 0.97
C THR A 64 -22.19 24.56 1.79
N LEU A 65 -21.10 23.98 1.28
CA LEU A 65 -20.34 22.94 1.97
C LEU A 65 -19.69 23.50 3.25
N TYR A 66 -19.05 24.68 3.17
CA TYR A 66 -18.46 25.39 4.31
C TYR A 66 -19.47 25.58 5.45
N ARG A 67 -20.69 26.02 5.14
CA ARG A 67 -21.74 26.21 6.16
C ARG A 67 -22.13 24.89 6.81
N ARG A 68 -22.26 23.81 6.03
CA ARG A 68 -22.59 22.48 6.58
C ARG A 68 -21.51 21.96 7.53
N ILE A 69 -20.24 22.12 7.16
CA ILE A 69 -19.11 21.72 8.01
C ILE A 69 -19.06 22.55 9.30
N THR A 70 -19.29 23.86 9.20
CA THR A 70 -19.24 24.76 10.36
C THR A 70 -20.46 24.68 11.28
N ASP A 71 -21.59 24.18 10.78
CA ASP A 71 -22.82 23.97 11.56
C ASP A 71 -22.84 22.61 12.30
N GLU A 72 -22.05 21.62 11.86
CA GLU A 72 -21.96 20.27 12.45
C GLU A 72 -20.66 20.08 13.26
N PRO A 73 -20.73 19.79 14.58
CA PRO A 73 -19.54 19.68 15.42
C PRO A 73 -18.69 18.43 15.14
N ASP A 74 -19.27 17.40 14.52
CA ASP A 74 -18.60 16.14 14.18
C ASP A 74 -18.11 16.11 12.71
N GLY A 75 -18.14 17.25 12.02
CA GLY A 75 -17.82 17.35 10.59
C GLY A 75 -18.98 16.93 9.68
N PHE A 76 -18.81 17.13 8.37
CA PHE A 76 -19.81 16.80 7.35
C PHE A 76 -19.54 15.43 6.74
N ASP A 77 -20.55 14.56 6.80
CA ASP A 77 -20.58 13.23 6.20
C ASP A 77 -20.57 13.29 4.65
N LEU A 78 -19.48 12.79 4.06
CA LEU A 78 -19.25 12.85 2.61
C LEU A 78 -20.28 12.03 1.83
N ASP A 79 -20.86 10.96 2.39
CA ASP A 79 -21.88 10.14 1.70
C ASP A 79 -23.18 10.91 1.43
N ARG A 80 -23.37 12.07 2.06
CA ARG A 80 -24.51 12.97 1.82
C ARG A 80 -24.29 13.92 0.64
N LEU A 81 -23.12 13.86 0.00
CA LEU A 81 -22.84 14.66 -1.18
C LEU A 81 -23.70 14.21 -2.37
N PRO A 82 -24.22 15.16 -3.16
CA PRO A 82 -24.70 14.85 -4.49
C PRO A 82 -23.62 14.13 -5.32
N PRO A 83 -23.99 13.26 -6.27
CA PRO A 83 -23.03 12.50 -7.10
C PRO A 83 -21.99 13.37 -7.81
N ASP A 84 -22.37 14.60 -8.15
CA ASP A 84 -21.49 15.56 -8.82
C ASP A 84 -20.74 16.47 -7.83
N ALA A 85 -20.90 16.34 -6.52
CA ALA A 85 -20.28 17.26 -5.56
C ALA A 85 -18.95 16.77 -4.98
N ASP A 86 -18.47 15.62 -5.42
CA ASP A 86 -17.28 14.97 -4.86
C ASP A 86 -15.96 15.77 -4.98
N PRO A 87 -15.71 16.58 -6.03
CA PRO A 87 -14.49 17.40 -6.09
C PRO A 87 -14.45 18.57 -5.10
N TYR A 88 -15.59 18.95 -4.52
CA TYR A 88 -15.65 20.11 -3.63
C TYR A 88 -14.89 19.89 -2.31
N PRO A 89 -15.09 18.78 -1.58
CA PRO A 89 -14.28 18.46 -0.41
C PRO A 89 -12.78 18.34 -0.73
N ALA A 90 -12.40 17.71 -1.84
CA ALA A 90 -10.99 17.56 -2.24
C ALA A 90 -10.32 18.93 -2.39
N VAL A 91 -10.94 19.85 -3.12
CA VAL A 91 -10.42 21.22 -3.26
C VAL A 91 -10.46 21.96 -1.93
N LEU A 92 -11.52 21.81 -1.13
CA LEU A 92 -11.64 22.49 0.16
C LEU A 92 -10.58 22.04 1.17
N SER A 93 -10.13 20.79 1.11
CA SER A 93 -9.08 20.23 1.97
C SER A 93 -7.70 20.87 1.77
N LEU A 94 -7.49 21.59 0.66
CA LEU A 94 -6.28 22.38 0.46
C LEU A 94 -6.20 23.57 1.43
N HIS A 95 -7.35 24.04 1.92
CA HIS A 95 -7.38 25.10 2.89
C HIS A 95 -6.89 24.58 4.25
N PRO A 96 -5.93 25.24 4.94
CA PRO A 96 -5.25 24.68 6.12
C PRO A 96 -6.12 24.32 7.32
N ARG A 97 -7.37 24.79 7.36
CA ARG A 97 -8.34 24.51 8.44
C ARG A 97 -9.34 23.40 8.11
N PHE A 98 -9.28 22.81 6.93
CA PHE A 98 -10.20 21.75 6.54
C PHE A 98 -9.41 20.47 6.30
N GLU A 99 -9.92 19.37 6.84
CA GLU A 99 -9.28 18.07 6.74
C GLU A 99 -10.34 17.01 6.47
N ILE A 100 -10.01 16.08 5.56
CA ILE A 100 -10.82 14.91 5.28
C ILE A 100 -10.29 13.78 6.15
N ASP A 101 -11.13 13.30 7.06
CA ASP A 101 -10.89 12.05 7.77
C ASP A 101 -11.37 10.92 6.86
N GLU A 102 -10.43 10.27 6.15
CA GLU A 102 -10.73 9.15 5.25
C GLU A 102 -11.25 7.91 6.00
N ASP A 103 -10.85 7.72 7.26
CA ASP A 103 -11.30 6.58 8.08
C ASP A 103 -12.78 6.75 8.48
N GLN A 104 -13.21 7.98 8.80
CA GLN A 104 -14.59 8.28 9.16
C GLN A 104 -15.46 8.73 7.98
N GLY A 105 -14.87 9.04 6.83
CA GLY A 105 -15.59 9.56 5.66
C GLY A 105 -16.21 10.94 5.88
N VAL A 106 -15.58 11.77 6.73
CA VAL A 106 -16.09 13.11 7.08
C VAL A 106 -15.07 14.20 6.75
N ILE A 107 -15.56 15.40 6.46
CA ILE A 107 -14.73 16.61 6.36
C ILE A 107 -15.04 17.57 7.50
N GLY A 108 -14.03 17.96 8.28
CA GLY A 108 -14.16 18.78 9.48
C GLY A 108 -13.37 20.10 9.40
N GLU A 109 -13.74 21.09 10.22
CA GLU A 109 -12.90 22.27 10.47
C GLU A 109 -11.98 22.01 11.68
N THR A 110 -10.66 22.15 11.48
CA THR A 110 -9.64 21.99 12.53
C THR A 110 -9.22 23.34 13.14
N GLU A 111 -8.89 23.33 14.44
CA GLU A 111 -8.48 24.55 15.16
C GLU A 111 -7.03 25.00 14.84
N ALA A 112 -6.18 24.08 14.39
CA ALA A 112 -4.78 24.31 14.02
C ALA A 112 -4.56 24.02 12.52
N PRO A 113 -3.63 24.73 11.85
CA PRO A 113 -3.33 24.45 10.45
C PRO A 113 -2.82 23.02 10.30
N THR A 114 -3.55 22.19 9.55
CA THR A 114 -3.12 20.84 9.23
C THR A 114 -2.21 20.88 7.99
N THR A 115 -1.22 19.99 7.93
CA THR A 115 -0.43 19.75 6.73
C THR A 115 -1.36 19.25 5.63
N SER A 116 -1.64 20.14 4.68
CA SER A 116 -2.53 19.96 3.53
C SER A 116 -2.31 18.61 2.83
N GLN A 117 -3.42 17.96 2.46
CA GLN A 117 -3.50 16.70 1.73
C GLN A 117 -3.08 16.87 0.26
N LEU A 118 -1.86 17.38 0.03
CA LEU A 118 -1.18 17.25 -1.25
C LEU A 118 -0.61 15.84 -1.35
N LEU A 119 -1.44 14.89 -1.75
CA LEU A 119 -0.97 13.61 -2.26
C LEU A 119 -0.57 13.81 -3.73
N ASP A 120 0.69 13.49 -4.02
CA ASP A 120 1.32 13.49 -5.34
C ASP A 120 1.70 14.89 -5.87
N SER A 121 2.69 15.50 -5.20
CA SER A 121 3.69 16.24 -5.97
C SER A 121 4.36 15.23 -6.92
N GLY A 122 4.14 15.40 -8.21
CA GLY A 122 4.83 14.66 -9.29
C GLY A 122 6.34 14.91 -9.33
N ASP A 123 6.89 15.62 -8.36
CA ASP A 123 8.29 15.56 -7.98
C ASP A 123 8.36 14.82 -6.64
N GLU A 124 9.12 13.72 -6.60
CA GLU A 124 9.81 13.29 -5.40
C GLU A 124 10.76 14.45 -4.99
N ALA A 125 10.21 15.55 -4.49
CA ALA A 125 10.93 16.44 -3.62
C ALA A 125 11.20 15.58 -2.40
N GLU A 126 12.42 15.04 -2.37
CA GLU A 126 13.05 14.31 -1.28
C GLU A 126 12.37 14.69 0.04
N THR A 127 11.38 13.89 0.44
CA THR A 127 11.01 13.85 1.84
C THR A 127 12.33 13.54 2.53
N PRO A 128 12.79 14.41 3.46
CA PRO A 128 14.09 14.23 4.08
C PRO A 128 14.13 12.78 4.53
N GLU A 129 15.09 12.01 4.02
CA GLU A 129 15.10 10.55 4.16
C GLU A 129 14.85 10.23 5.63
N GLU A 130 13.61 9.84 5.96
CA GLU A 130 13.31 9.41 7.32
C GLU A 130 14.23 8.22 7.56
N GLU A 131 15.06 8.30 8.60
CA GLU A 131 16.04 7.26 8.92
C GLU A 131 15.34 5.90 8.91
N ARG A 132 15.69 5.08 7.91
CA ARG A 132 15.09 3.75 7.76
C ARG A 132 15.48 2.93 8.99
N THR A 133 14.47 2.47 9.71
CA THR A 133 14.66 1.58 10.86
C THR A 133 14.36 0.16 10.44
N GLU A 134 15.24 -0.77 10.81
CA GLU A 134 15.02 -2.20 10.63
C GLU A 134 13.79 -2.66 11.44
N PRO A 135 12.77 -3.25 10.79
CA PRO A 135 11.59 -3.74 11.50
C PRO A 135 11.85 -5.10 12.14
N ASP A 136 11.30 -5.32 13.34
CA ASP A 136 11.30 -6.62 14.03
C ASP A 136 10.19 -7.52 13.45
N LEU A 137 10.39 -7.99 12.21
CA LEU A 137 9.46 -8.85 11.48
C LEU A 137 10.20 -10.02 10.83
N ASP A 138 9.72 -11.24 11.06
CA ASP A 138 10.34 -12.46 10.50
C ASP A 138 10.45 -12.40 8.97
N VAL A 139 9.40 -11.91 8.29
CA VAL A 139 9.40 -11.76 6.82
C VAL A 139 10.50 -10.80 6.32
N TYR A 140 10.89 -9.81 7.12
CA TYR A 140 11.95 -8.87 6.74
C TYR A 140 13.31 -9.58 6.75
N ALA A 141 13.63 -10.27 7.85
CA ALA A 141 14.88 -11.01 7.98
C ALA A 141 14.99 -12.12 6.93
N ASP A 142 13.93 -12.92 6.73
CA ASP A 142 13.92 -14.01 5.75
C ASP A 142 14.00 -13.50 4.31
N ALA A 143 13.39 -12.34 4.01
CA ALA A 143 13.50 -11.72 2.69
C ALA A 143 14.94 -11.27 2.39
N LEU A 144 15.65 -10.70 3.37
CA LEU A 144 17.06 -10.34 3.21
C LEU A 144 17.93 -11.57 2.96
N LEU A 145 17.72 -12.66 3.72
CA LEU A 145 18.42 -13.92 3.50
C LEU A 145 18.10 -14.53 2.13
N LEU A 146 16.86 -14.41 1.67
CA LEU A 146 16.47 -14.86 0.34
C LEU A 146 17.16 -14.03 -0.76
N ILE A 147 17.16 -12.71 -0.66
CA ILE A 147 17.86 -11.81 -1.60
C ILE A 147 19.34 -12.20 -1.69
N ASP A 148 19.99 -12.32 -0.53
CA ASP A 148 21.38 -12.73 -0.38
C ASP A 148 21.68 -14.13 -0.96
N ALA A 149 20.73 -15.07 -0.86
CA ALA A 149 20.84 -16.38 -1.50
C ALA A 149 20.66 -16.30 -3.02
N LEU A 150 19.73 -15.47 -3.51
CA LEU A 150 19.47 -15.27 -4.94
C LEU A 150 20.63 -14.57 -5.65
N GLU A 151 21.35 -13.66 -4.97
CA GLU A 151 22.51 -12.97 -5.53
C GLU A 151 23.73 -13.89 -5.70
N ARG A 152 23.82 -14.97 -4.91
CA ARG A 152 24.95 -15.93 -4.98
C ARG A 152 24.75 -17.07 -5.96
N HIS A 153 23.55 -17.29 -6.47
CA HIS A 153 23.24 -18.41 -7.34
C HIS A 153 22.57 -17.93 -8.63
N GLU A 154 23.00 -18.45 -9.78
CA GLU A 154 22.35 -18.17 -11.06
C GLU A 154 21.03 -18.94 -11.15
N VAL A 155 19.97 -18.36 -10.58
CA VAL A 155 18.64 -18.99 -10.45
C VAL A 155 17.82 -19.05 -11.73
N GLU A 156 18.34 -18.52 -12.85
CA GLU A 156 17.70 -18.63 -14.15
C GLU A 156 17.70 -20.07 -14.70
N VAL A 157 18.62 -20.92 -14.23
CA VAL A 157 18.73 -22.34 -14.61
C VAL A 157 18.87 -23.22 -13.36
N LEU A 158 17.72 -23.58 -12.76
CA LEU A 158 17.69 -24.38 -11.51
C LEU A 158 18.37 -25.76 -11.62
N GLU A 159 18.49 -26.31 -12.83
CA GLU A 159 19.11 -27.62 -13.07
C GLU A 159 20.63 -27.64 -12.80
N ASP A 160 21.28 -26.47 -12.89
CA ASP A 160 22.73 -26.31 -12.69
C ASP A 160 23.08 -26.02 -11.22
N ILE A 161 22.09 -25.84 -10.36
CA ILE A 161 22.27 -25.54 -8.93
C ILE A 161 22.46 -26.83 -8.14
N GLU A 162 23.45 -26.83 -7.25
CA GLU A 162 23.71 -27.95 -6.34
C GLU A 162 22.52 -28.23 -5.42
N THR A 163 22.29 -29.50 -5.09
CA THR A 163 21.12 -29.91 -4.28
C THR A 163 21.06 -29.19 -2.93
N ASP A 164 22.19 -28.97 -2.26
CA ASP A 164 22.22 -28.26 -0.98
C ASP A 164 21.78 -26.79 -1.12
N ALA A 165 22.17 -26.13 -2.22
CA ALA A 165 21.71 -24.78 -2.54
C ALA A 165 20.21 -24.75 -2.90
N LEU A 166 19.71 -25.76 -3.63
CA LEU A 166 18.27 -25.89 -3.91
C LEU A 166 17.45 -26.10 -2.64
N VAL A 167 17.94 -26.88 -1.67
CA VAL A 167 17.28 -27.08 -0.38
C VAL A 167 17.21 -25.76 0.40
N ASN A 168 18.29 -24.98 0.41
CA ASN A 168 18.32 -23.67 1.05
C ASN A 168 17.32 -22.70 0.40
N LEU A 169 17.34 -22.59 -0.94
CA LEU A 169 16.40 -21.75 -1.69
C LEU A 169 14.94 -22.17 -1.42
N TYR A 170 14.65 -23.47 -1.46
CA TYR A 170 13.31 -23.97 -1.16
C TYR A 170 12.83 -23.58 0.25
N THR A 171 13.72 -23.72 1.24
CA THR A 171 13.40 -23.41 2.64
C THR A 171 13.13 -21.91 2.80
N LEU A 172 14.02 -21.05 2.31
CA LEU A 172 13.86 -19.59 2.38
C LEU A 172 12.62 -19.10 1.63
N LEU A 173 12.34 -19.65 0.44
CA LEU A 173 11.12 -19.34 -0.30
C LEU A 173 9.86 -19.73 0.47
N SER A 174 9.87 -20.88 1.14
CA SER A 174 8.76 -21.34 1.97
C SER A 174 8.54 -20.43 3.18
N ASP A 175 9.61 -20.04 3.87
CA ASP A 175 9.54 -19.17 5.05
C ASP A 175 9.07 -17.76 4.67
N VAL A 176 9.65 -17.15 3.61
CA VAL A 176 9.18 -15.87 3.07
C VAL A 176 7.72 -15.95 2.64
N GLN A 177 7.30 -17.01 1.94
CA GLN A 177 5.91 -17.17 1.52
C GLN A 177 4.96 -17.21 2.72
N ARG A 178 5.31 -18.00 3.74
CA ARG A 178 4.48 -18.15 4.95
C ARG A 178 4.42 -16.85 5.73
N ASN A 179 5.57 -16.24 6.05
CA ASN A 179 5.63 -15.05 6.88
C ASN A 179 5.05 -13.82 6.17
N ALA A 180 5.23 -13.70 4.84
CA ALA A 180 4.53 -12.69 4.05
C ALA A 180 3.02 -12.92 4.02
N ASN A 181 2.55 -14.17 3.98
CA ASN A 181 1.12 -14.47 4.02
C ASN A 181 0.51 -14.21 5.41
N ASP A 182 1.25 -14.43 6.49
CA ASP A 182 0.82 -14.12 7.85
C ASP A 182 0.69 -12.60 8.03
N LEU A 183 1.72 -11.82 7.67
CA LEU A 183 1.64 -10.35 7.69
C LEU A 183 0.53 -9.81 6.78
N ARG A 184 0.35 -10.42 5.59
CA ARG A 184 -0.73 -10.03 4.67
C ARG A 184 -2.12 -10.25 5.27
N GLN A 185 -2.31 -11.28 6.10
CA GLN A 185 -3.57 -11.52 6.80
C GLN A 185 -3.78 -10.46 7.88
N ASP A 186 -2.77 -10.15 8.70
CA ASP A 186 -2.87 -9.10 9.72
C ASP A 186 -3.22 -7.73 9.09
N VAL A 187 -2.57 -7.40 7.96
CA VAL A 187 -2.91 -6.19 7.18
C VAL A 187 -4.33 -6.25 6.64
N ALA A 188 -4.77 -7.40 6.13
CA ALA A 188 -6.12 -7.58 5.62
C ALA A 188 -7.18 -7.40 6.73
N ASP A 189 -6.93 -7.91 7.94
CA ASP A 189 -7.83 -7.77 9.09
C ASP A 189 -7.99 -6.30 9.50
N VAL A 190 -6.89 -5.54 9.50
CA VAL A 190 -6.95 -4.08 9.72
C VAL A 190 -7.74 -3.39 8.61
N LEU A 191 -7.47 -3.73 7.35
CA LEU A 191 -8.18 -3.16 6.20
C LEU A 191 -9.67 -3.49 6.20
N LEU A 192 -10.09 -4.68 6.62
CA LEU A 192 -11.52 -5.03 6.73
C LEU A 192 -12.25 -4.14 7.72
N ASN A 193 -11.59 -3.71 8.79
CA ASN A 193 -12.18 -2.78 9.76
C ASN A 193 -12.31 -1.35 9.22
N ARG A 194 -11.48 -0.96 8.24
CA ARG A 194 -11.49 0.38 7.62
C ARG A 194 -12.35 0.43 6.35
N LEU A 195 -12.45 -0.68 5.62
CA LEU A 195 -13.24 -0.78 4.41
C LEU A 195 -14.73 -0.94 4.76
N HIS A 196 -15.48 0.16 4.68
CA HIS A 196 -16.93 0.15 4.95
C HIS A 196 -17.80 -0.13 3.71
N HIS A 197 -17.22 -0.05 2.50
CA HIS A 197 -17.93 -0.17 1.22
C HIS A 197 -17.28 -1.19 0.29
N ASP A 198 -18.05 -1.74 -0.67
CA ASP A 198 -17.54 -2.65 -1.71
C ASP A 198 -16.72 -1.94 -2.82
N ARG A 199 -16.24 -0.72 -2.56
CA ARG A 199 -15.43 0.06 -3.50
C ARG A 199 -13.93 -0.17 -3.27
N PRO A 200 -13.08 -0.20 -4.32
CA PRO A 200 -11.65 -0.36 -4.15
C PRO A 200 -11.01 0.90 -3.54
N ILE A 201 -10.14 0.71 -2.56
CA ILE A 201 -9.22 1.73 -2.03
C ILE A 201 -7.86 1.56 -2.69
N SER A 202 -7.30 2.67 -3.18
CA SER A 202 -6.01 2.72 -3.87
C SER A 202 -4.89 3.09 -2.91
N GLY A 203 -3.73 2.46 -3.08
CA GLY A 203 -2.46 2.88 -2.50
C GLY A 203 -1.40 2.97 -3.59
N SER A 204 -0.17 3.35 -3.20
CA SER A 204 0.92 3.65 -4.14
C SER A 204 1.33 2.49 -5.06
N PHE A 205 0.91 1.26 -4.78
CA PHE A 205 1.33 0.06 -5.51
C PHE A 205 0.16 -0.80 -6.05
N GLY A 206 -1.07 -0.28 -5.97
CA GLY A 206 -2.29 -0.96 -6.42
C GLY A 206 -3.48 -0.69 -5.50
N SER A 207 -4.57 -1.41 -5.73
CA SER A 207 -5.84 -1.21 -4.99
C SER A 207 -6.40 -2.50 -4.42
N VAL A 208 -7.19 -2.37 -3.36
CA VAL A 208 -7.86 -3.47 -2.66
C VAL A 208 -9.31 -3.13 -2.39
N GLN A 209 -10.19 -4.13 -2.40
CA GLN A 209 -11.62 -3.96 -2.12
C GLN A 209 -12.10 -5.00 -1.12
N ARG A 210 -13.09 -4.63 -0.31
CA ARG A 210 -13.83 -5.61 0.49
C ARG A 210 -14.73 -6.41 -0.43
N THR A 211 -14.85 -7.70 -0.16
CA THR A 211 -15.77 -8.58 -0.89
C THR A 211 -16.27 -9.68 0.02
N THR A 212 -17.51 -10.12 -0.23
CA THR A 212 -18.15 -11.17 0.55
C THR A 212 -18.07 -12.49 -0.19
N ARG A 213 -17.63 -13.54 0.51
CA ARG A 213 -17.78 -14.92 0.06
C ARG A 213 -18.90 -15.57 0.85
N ARG A 214 -19.86 -16.18 0.14
CA ARG A 214 -20.87 -17.03 0.74
C ARG A 214 -20.46 -18.49 0.58
N ASN A 215 -20.16 -19.15 1.69
CA ASN A 215 -19.91 -20.59 1.74
C ASN A 215 -21.20 -21.31 2.14
N ARG A 216 -21.51 -22.43 1.47
CA ARG A 216 -22.66 -23.27 1.83
C ARG A 216 -22.18 -24.69 2.15
N SER A 217 -22.61 -25.20 3.29
CA SER A 217 -22.43 -26.59 3.71
C SER A 217 -23.78 -27.19 4.04
N LEU A 218 -23.97 -28.48 3.73
CA LEU A 218 -25.20 -29.16 4.11
C LEU A 218 -25.29 -29.20 5.64
N ARG A 219 -26.50 -29.04 6.16
CA ARG A 219 -26.81 -29.32 7.56
C ARG A 219 -26.67 -30.82 7.86
N ASP A 220 -26.94 -31.24 9.09
CA ASP A 220 -26.89 -32.65 9.46
C ASP A 220 -27.68 -33.51 8.47
N GLU A 221 -27.10 -34.63 8.06
CA GLU A 221 -27.68 -35.48 7.02
C GLU A 221 -29.13 -35.89 7.36
N ASN A 222 -29.42 -36.17 8.63
CA ASN A 222 -30.78 -36.56 9.05
C ASN A 222 -31.74 -35.36 9.04
N GLU A 223 -31.28 -34.18 9.44
CA GLU A 223 -32.07 -32.94 9.41
C GLU A 223 -32.44 -32.58 7.96
N VAL A 224 -31.48 -32.70 7.04
CA VAL A 224 -31.72 -32.45 5.61
C VAL A 224 -32.74 -33.43 5.04
N LEU A 225 -32.61 -34.72 5.34
CA LEU A 225 -33.54 -35.74 4.86
C LEU A 225 -34.95 -35.56 5.42
N GLU A 226 -35.08 -35.26 6.72
CA GLU A 226 -36.38 -34.99 7.37
C GLU A 226 -37.04 -33.75 6.77
N THR A 227 -36.27 -32.67 6.57
CA THR A 227 -36.78 -31.42 5.98
C THR A 227 -37.27 -31.63 4.54
N LEU A 228 -36.54 -32.42 3.74
CA LEU A 228 -36.94 -32.78 2.39
C LEU A 228 -38.18 -33.69 2.37
N GLU A 229 -38.29 -34.65 3.31
CA GLU A 229 -39.45 -35.53 3.45
C GLU A 229 -40.72 -34.75 3.82
N ASP A 230 -40.62 -33.80 4.76
CA ASP A 230 -41.71 -32.92 5.16
C ASP A 230 -42.21 -32.04 4.00
N ALA A 231 -41.32 -31.71 3.06
CA ALA A 231 -41.66 -31.01 1.82
C ALA A 231 -42.18 -31.93 0.70
N GLY A 232 -42.34 -33.23 0.96
CA GLY A 232 -42.89 -34.20 0.03
C GLY A 232 -41.88 -34.88 -0.90
N VAL A 233 -40.57 -34.77 -0.61
CA VAL A 233 -39.50 -35.46 -1.33
C VAL A 233 -39.23 -36.81 -0.67
N ASP A 234 -39.40 -37.89 -1.42
CA ASP A 234 -39.15 -39.24 -0.92
C ASP A 234 -37.67 -39.43 -0.50
N PRO A 235 -37.38 -39.80 0.77
CA PRO A 235 -36.03 -40.03 1.27
C PRO A 235 -35.22 -41.03 0.43
N GLU A 236 -35.89 -41.99 -0.23
CA GLU A 236 -35.23 -42.96 -1.10
C GLU A 236 -34.63 -42.32 -2.36
N ARG A 237 -35.11 -41.14 -2.81
CA ARG A 237 -34.58 -40.39 -3.96
C ARG A 237 -33.28 -39.64 -3.65
N VAL A 238 -33.04 -39.32 -2.38
CA VAL A 238 -31.88 -38.56 -1.89
C VAL A 238 -30.89 -39.43 -1.10
N MET A 239 -31.03 -40.76 -1.17
CA MET A 239 -30.10 -41.73 -0.56
C MET A 239 -28.64 -41.41 -0.91
N GLY A 240 -27.85 -41.06 0.11
CA GLY A 240 -26.55 -40.41 -0.01
C GLY A 240 -26.74 -38.94 -0.38
N VAL A 241 -26.79 -38.08 0.65
CA VAL A 241 -27.01 -36.62 0.53
C VAL A 241 -25.82 -35.99 -0.18
N ASP A 242 -25.85 -36.04 -1.51
CA ASP A 242 -24.96 -35.28 -2.38
C ASP A 242 -25.58 -33.90 -2.61
N ARG A 243 -24.75 -32.85 -2.53
CA ARG A 243 -25.16 -31.46 -2.74
C ARG A 243 -25.98 -31.28 -4.01
N HIS A 244 -25.62 -31.97 -5.10
CA HIS A 244 -26.35 -31.87 -6.36
C HIS A 244 -27.79 -32.37 -6.24
N LYS A 245 -28.04 -33.47 -5.51
CA LYS A 245 -29.40 -34.01 -5.35
C LYS A 245 -30.26 -33.13 -4.46
N VAL A 246 -29.65 -32.48 -3.47
CA VAL A 246 -30.35 -31.53 -2.59
C VAL A 246 -30.72 -30.28 -3.39
N ASP A 247 -29.83 -29.77 -4.24
CA ASP A 247 -30.12 -28.65 -5.13
C ASP A 247 -31.27 -29.00 -6.11
N ASP A 248 -31.24 -30.20 -6.72
CA ASP A 248 -32.33 -30.66 -7.61
C ASP A 248 -33.67 -30.80 -6.85
N ALA A 249 -33.65 -31.15 -5.57
CA ALA A 249 -34.84 -31.24 -4.73
C ALA A 249 -35.37 -29.85 -4.33
N LEU A 250 -34.48 -28.89 -4.07
CA LEU A 250 -34.84 -27.50 -3.81
C LEU A 250 -35.54 -26.86 -5.02
N ASP A 251 -35.10 -27.16 -6.25
CA ASP A 251 -35.71 -26.63 -7.48
C ASP A 251 -37.19 -27.03 -7.67
N VAL A 252 -37.63 -28.12 -7.06
CA VAL A 252 -39.00 -28.67 -7.18
C VAL A 252 -39.83 -28.55 -5.90
N THR A 253 -39.28 -27.95 -4.85
CA THR A 253 -39.95 -27.74 -3.56
C THR A 253 -40.11 -26.27 -3.25
N GLU A 254 -40.90 -25.94 -2.22
CA GLU A 254 -41.01 -24.57 -1.69
C GLU A 254 -39.94 -24.27 -0.62
N LEU A 255 -39.03 -25.21 -0.37
CA LEU A 255 -37.94 -25.06 0.58
C LEU A 255 -36.92 -24.05 0.06
N SER A 256 -36.37 -23.26 0.97
CA SER A 256 -35.27 -22.35 0.69
C SER A 256 -33.93 -23.07 0.90
N GLU A 257 -32.87 -22.55 0.28
CA GLU A 257 -31.50 -23.03 0.55
C GLU A 257 -31.18 -23.00 2.05
N GLY A 258 -31.73 -22.03 2.79
CA GLY A 258 -31.51 -21.88 4.22
C GLY A 258 -32.11 -23.00 5.07
N ASP A 259 -33.03 -23.80 4.55
CA ASP A 259 -33.67 -24.90 5.29
C ASP A 259 -32.79 -26.17 5.32
N VAL A 260 -31.91 -26.34 4.33
CA VAL A 260 -31.07 -27.54 4.15
C VAL A 260 -29.56 -27.23 4.14
N TYR A 261 -29.17 -25.99 3.87
CA TYR A 261 -27.79 -25.53 3.96
C TYR A 261 -27.57 -24.64 5.19
N GLU A 262 -26.42 -24.84 5.83
CA GLU A 262 -25.77 -23.84 6.66
C GLU A 262 -24.98 -22.90 5.74
N ILE A 263 -25.30 -21.62 5.83
CA ILE A 263 -24.73 -20.58 4.98
C ILE A 263 -23.88 -19.69 5.87
N GLU A 264 -22.59 -19.66 5.59
CA GLU A 264 -21.63 -18.78 6.26
C GLU A 264 -21.20 -17.70 5.27
N GLU A 265 -21.28 -16.44 5.69
CA GLU A 265 -20.72 -15.32 4.94
C GLU A 265 -19.41 -14.90 5.59
N SER A 266 -18.37 -14.76 4.76
CA SER A 266 -17.05 -14.32 5.20
C SER A 266 -16.61 -13.15 4.32
N GLU A 267 -16.29 -12.04 4.95
CA GLU A 267 -15.72 -10.88 4.29
C GLU A 267 -14.21 -11.05 4.17
N TYR A 268 -13.65 -10.67 3.02
CA TYR A 268 -12.22 -10.72 2.77
C TYR A 268 -11.75 -9.56 1.90
N VAL A 269 -10.49 -9.17 2.09
CA VAL A 269 -9.85 -8.17 1.23
C VAL A 269 -9.38 -8.85 -0.05
N ARG A 270 -9.85 -8.33 -1.18
CA ARG A 270 -9.42 -8.76 -2.51
C ARG A 270 -8.58 -7.67 -3.15
N LYS A 271 -7.41 -8.05 -3.64
CA LYS A 271 -6.61 -7.22 -4.53
C LYS A 271 -7.37 -6.96 -5.83
N ALA A 272 -7.62 -5.69 -6.13
CA ALA A 272 -8.34 -5.25 -7.32
C ALA A 272 -7.36 -4.96 -8.47
N GLU A 273 -6.38 -4.08 -8.26
CA GLU A 273 -5.40 -3.69 -9.27
C GLU A 273 -3.96 -3.72 -8.73
N VAL A 274 -3.00 -3.74 -9.66
CA VAL A 274 -1.56 -3.62 -9.37
C VAL A 274 -0.99 -2.54 -10.26
N ASP A 275 -0.42 -1.51 -9.67
CA ASP A 275 0.40 -0.56 -10.41
C ASP A 275 1.80 -1.16 -10.57
N LYS A 276 2.10 -1.66 -11.78
CA LYS A 276 3.41 -2.26 -12.08
C LYS A 276 4.45 -1.20 -12.43
N GLU A 277 4.04 -0.13 -13.10
CA GLU A 277 4.94 0.93 -13.55
C GLU A 277 5.51 1.67 -12.34
N ARG A 278 4.67 2.02 -11.36
CA ARG A 278 5.13 2.65 -10.12
C ARG A 278 6.08 1.75 -9.33
N LYS A 279 5.85 0.43 -9.32
CA LYS A 279 6.77 -0.54 -8.69
C LYS A 279 8.13 -0.58 -9.38
N GLU A 280 8.15 -0.60 -10.71
CA GLU A 280 9.38 -0.63 -11.50
C GLU A 280 10.18 0.67 -11.30
N THR A 281 9.52 1.82 -11.38
CA THR A 281 10.13 3.13 -11.15
C THR A 281 10.72 3.22 -9.74
N ARG A 282 9.95 2.82 -8.72
CA ARG A 282 10.44 2.84 -7.33
C ARG A 282 11.61 1.88 -7.11
N LEU A 283 11.55 0.68 -7.68
CA LEU A 283 12.64 -0.29 -7.56
C LEU A 283 13.91 0.22 -8.26
N GLN A 284 13.78 0.85 -9.42
CA GLN A 284 14.92 1.45 -10.11
C GLN A 284 15.55 2.56 -9.27
N GLY A 285 14.75 3.45 -8.68
CA GLY A 285 15.25 4.49 -7.77
C GLY A 285 15.99 3.91 -6.56
N LEU A 286 15.49 2.82 -5.96
CA LEU A 286 16.18 2.14 -4.86
C LEU A 286 17.52 1.51 -5.30
N LYS A 287 17.58 0.96 -6.52
CA LYS A 287 18.84 0.43 -7.07
C LYS A 287 19.84 1.54 -7.33
N ASP A 288 19.38 2.68 -7.86
CA ASP A 288 20.24 3.83 -8.12
C ASP A 288 20.79 4.40 -6.81
N GLN A 289 19.98 4.46 -5.74
CA GLN A 289 20.42 4.82 -4.39
C GLN A 289 21.44 3.83 -3.82
N LEU A 290 21.21 2.52 -3.96
CA LEU A 290 22.15 1.50 -3.49
C LEU A 290 23.48 1.59 -4.26
N ALA A 291 23.44 1.74 -5.58
CA ALA A 291 24.64 1.89 -6.39
C ALA A 291 25.41 3.19 -6.08
N ALA A 292 24.70 4.26 -5.72
CA ALA A 292 25.32 5.50 -5.26
C ALA A 292 25.98 5.36 -3.89
N ALA A 293 25.37 4.58 -2.97
CA ALA A 293 25.93 4.26 -1.66
C ALA A 293 27.11 3.27 -1.75
N GLU A 294 27.10 2.35 -2.72
CA GLU A 294 28.23 1.46 -3.04
C GLU A 294 29.37 2.17 -3.79
N GLY A 295 29.20 3.46 -4.14
CA GLY A 295 30.20 4.29 -4.81
C GLY A 295 31.32 4.77 -3.87
N ASP A 296 32.55 4.73 -4.39
CA ASP A 296 33.84 5.14 -3.81
C ASP A 296 34.25 4.56 -2.44
N GLU A 297 33.33 4.22 -1.52
CA GLU A 297 33.65 3.64 -0.21
C GLU A 297 34.44 2.32 -0.26
N PRO A 298 34.10 1.32 -1.11
CA PRO A 298 34.85 0.08 -1.20
C PRO A 298 36.26 0.27 -1.76
N GLU A 299 36.43 1.21 -2.70
CA GLU A 299 37.73 1.50 -3.33
C GLU A 299 38.59 2.44 -2.50
N GLU A 300 37.97 3.32 -1.71
CA GLU A 300 38.64 4.14 -0.69
C GLU A 300 39.10 3.28 0.48
N LEU A 301 38.27 2.35 0.98
CA LEU A 301 38.67 1.39 2.01
C LEU A 301 39.77 0.45 1.52
N ARG A 302 39.73 -0.01 0.27
CA ARG A 302 40.82 -0.80 -0.33
C ARG A 302 42.11 0.00 -0.46
N ARG A 303 42.02 1.26 -0.90
CA ARG A 303 43.18 2.18 -0.92
C ARG A 303 43.72 2.46 0.47
N GLU A 304 42.85 2.66 1.46
CA GLU A 304 43.25 2.87 2.85
C GLU A 304 43.92 1.62 3.43
N ILE A 305 43.41 0.42 3.11
CA ILE A 305 44.04 -0.85 3.49
C ILE A 305 45.41 -1.00 2.80
N GLU A 306 45.53 -0.75 1.49
CA GLU A 306 46.83 -0.79 0.79
C GLU A 306 47.81 0.24 1.39
N GLU A 307 47.37 1.46 1.68
CA GLU A 307 48.21 2.51 2.28
C GLU A 307 48.63 2.15 3.72
N LEU A 308 47.76 1.47 4.47
CA LEU A 308 48.07 0.93 5.80
C LEU A 308 49.04 -0.25 5.71
N GLU A 309 48.89 -1.13 4.72
CA GLU A 309 49.80 -2.26 4.49
C GLU A 309 51.19 -1.77 4.07
N ASP A 310 51.29 -0.84 3.13
CA ASP A 310 52.55 -0.19 2.72
C ASP A 310 53.24 0.49 3.90
N ARG A 311 52.46 1.16 4.77
CA ARG A 311 53.00 1.83 5.96
C ARG A 311 53.43 0.85 7.04
N ILE A 312 52.73 -0.28 7.19
CA ILE A 312 53.17 -1.38 8.06
C ILE A 312 54.46 -1.98 7.48
N GLU A 313 54.57 -2.17 6.17
CA GLU A 313 55.80 -2.62 5.52
C GLU A 313 56.94 -1.65 5.80
N GLU A 314 56.78 -0.34 5.58
CA GLU A 314 57.79 0.68 5.87
C GLU A 314 58.21 0.71 7.37
N LEU A 315 57.26 0.54 8.29
CA LEU A 315 57.52 0.54 9.73
C LEU A 315 58.12 -0.77 10.24
N THR A 316 57.82 -1.89 9.58
CA THR A 316 58.38 -3.22 9.90
C THR A 316 59.68 -3.50 9.14
N GLU A 317 59.98 -2.72 8.10
CA GLU A 317 61.26 -2.68 7.41
C GLU A 317 62.31 -1.93 8.24
N PHE A 318 62.47 -2.30 9.52
CA PHE A 318 63.61 -1.85 10.30
C PHE A 318 64.83 -2.71 9.98
N LYS A 319 65.69 -2.14 9.13
CA LYS A 319 67.15 -2.13 9.21
C LYS A 319 67.75 -3.31 9.97
N SER A 320 68.18 -4.30 9.20
CA SER A 320 69.12 -5.33 9.65
C SER A 320 70.20 -4.73 10.56
N GLY A 321 70.16 -5.08 11.84
CA GLY A 321 71.15 -4.67 12.85
C GLY A 321 72.55 -5.24 12.63
N SER A 322 72.91 -5.59 11.38
CA SER A 322 74.23 -6.12 11.01
C SER A 322 75.28 -5.05 10.72
N GLU A 323 74.93 -3.75 10.65
CA GLU A 323 75.91 -2.66 10.49
C GLU A 323 76.48 -2.10 11.80
N PHE A 324 75.94 -2.44 12.98
CA PHE A 324 76.43 -1.91 14.26
C PHE A 324 77.43 -2.81 15.01
N HIS A 325 77.86 -3.94 14.42
CA HIS A 325 78.88 -4.82 15.01
C HIS A 325 80.17 -4.92 14.17
N THR A 326 80.85 -3.80 13.95
CA THR A 326 82.26 -3.80 13.51
C THR A 326 83.11 -2.82 14.31
N ARG A 327 83.03 -2.87 15.65
CA ARG A 327 84.09 -2.29 16.50
C ARG A 327 84.14 -2.90 17.90
N ALA A 328 84.51 -4.18 18.00
CA ALA A 328 85.08 -4.72 19.24
C ALA A 328 85.90 -5.98 18.92
N GLY A 329 87.22 -5.87 18.97
CA GLY A 329 88.11 -7.03 19.01
C GLY A 329 89.43 -6.85 18.26
N GLY A 330 90.47 -6.34 18.95
CA GLY A 330 91.86 -6.54 18.52
C GLY A 330 92.85 -5.46 18.93
N GLU A 331 93.07 -5.26 20.24
CA GLU A 331 94.38 -4.79 20.76
C GLU A 331 95.27 -6.01 21.01
N PRO A 332 96.59 -5.88 20.81
CA PRO A 332 97.45 -5.57 21.96
C PRO A 332 98.49 -4.46 21.72
#